data_AF-A0A0T2IEV4-F1
#
_entry.id   AF-A0A0T2IEV4-F1
#
_cell.length_a   1.000
_cell.length_b   1.000
_cell.length_c   1.000
_cell.angle_alpha   90.00
_cell.angle_beta   90.00
_cell.angle_gamma   90.00
#
_symmetry.space_group_name_H-M   'P 1'
#
loop_
_entity.id
_entity.type
_entity.pdbx_description
1 polymer ?
#
loop_
_entity_poly.entity_id
_entity_poly.type
_entity_poly.pdbx_seq_one_letter_code
_entity_poly.pdbx_strand_id
1 'polypeptide(L)'
;MTEALHPNHGGEPGLDELTRELALDPDRRSPHEVAGALETMVLHPDYPCLGARSVFNRDRATVVALGEMATEGATALLYDALCAFGRDTDQGAGFASLVAVFPDTVVDSETAFESLLWRQLEQLHEADQQPWSPHVSDDPANPHFAFSVAGTAYFVVGLHPAASRIARRTPLPTLVFNLHQQFEDLRASERFERMRDTIRRRDTALQGDVNPMVADHGAGSEARQYSGREVPTDWTAPVSFDEENP
;
A
#
# COMPACT_ATOMS: atom_id res chain seq x y z
N MET A 1 -21.04 4.57 27.35
CA MET A 1 -20.09 3.44 27.46
C MET A 1 -20.82 2.21 26.96
N THR A 2 -20.67 1.91 25.68
CA THR A 2 -21.22 0.70 25.08
C THR A 2 -20.01 -0.01 24.49
N GLU A 3 -19.45 -0.97 25.25
CA GLU A 3 -18.44 -1.89 24.75
C GLU A 3 -19.05 -2.67 23.59
N ALA A 4 -18.48 -2.51 22.40
CA ALA A 4 -18.76 -3.37 21.27
C ALA A 4 -18.12 -4.74 21.55
N LEU A 5 -18.94 -5.67 22.02
CA LEU A 5 -18.62 -7.09 22.10
C LEU A 5 -18.31 -7.61 20.70
N HIS A 6 -17.01 -7.79 20.42
CA HIS A 6 -16.56 -8.55 19.26
C HIS A 6 -16.91 -10.03 19.50
N PRO A 7 -17.44 -10.74 18.49
CA PRO A 7 -17.74 -12.15 18.63
C PRO A 7 -16.43 -12.93 18.84
N ASN A 8 -16.37 -13.67 19.94
CA ASN A 8 -15.29 -14.57 20.29
C ASN A 8 -15.27 -15.75 19.30
N HIS A 9 -14.53 -15.61 18.20
CA HIS A 9 -14.10 -16.74 17.38
C HIS A 9 -12.96 -17.44 18.14
N GLY A 10 -13.17 -18.72 18.46
CA GLY A 10 -12.41 -19.40 19.51
C GLY A 10 -10.88 -19.33 19.34
N GLY A 11 -10.18 -18.91 20.40
CA GLY A 11 -8.77 -19.18 20.65
C GLY A 11 -7.73 -18.56 19.69
N GLU A 12 -8.12 -18.06 18.52
CA GLU A 12 -7.21 -17.41 17.57
C GLU A 12 -7.04 -15.91 17.93
N PRO A 13 -5.81 -15.38 17.86
CA PRO A 13 -5.56 -13.98 18.17
C PRO A 13 -6.28 -13.06 17.18
N GLY A 14 -6.78 -11.92 17.66
CA GLY A 14 -7.35 -10.91 16.77
C GLY A 14 -6.31 -10.37 15.79
N LEU A 15 -6.73 -9.82 14.64
CA LEU A 15 -5.83 -9.34 13.58
C LEU A 15 -4.69 -8.45 14.11
N ASP A 16 -4.99 -7.54 15.03
CA ASP A 16 -4.03 -6.60 15.58
C ASP A 16 -2.99 -7.28 16.49
N GLU A 17 -3.42 -8.27 17.27
CA GLU A 17 -2.53 -9.09 18.11
C GLU A 17 -1.64 -9.96 17.22
N LEU A 18 -2.24 -10.68 16.28
CA LEU A 18 -1.52 -11.48 15.28
C LEU A 18 -0.46 -10.63 14.56
N THR A 19 -0.82 -9.42 14.10
CA THR A 19 0.13 -8.55 13.38
C THR A 19 1.32 -8.12 14.24
N ARG A 20 1.11 -7.92 15.54
CA ARG A 20 2.19 -7.57 16.49
C ARG A 20 3.07 -8.77 16.83
N GLU A 21 2.48 -9.93 17.09
CA GLU A 21 3.24 -11.18 17.28
C GLU A 21 4.11 -11.44 16.06
N LEU A 22 3.51 -11.23 14.89
CA LEU A 22 4.21 -11.23 13.63
C LEU A 22 5.38 -10.21 13.65
N ALA A 23 5.18 -8.94 13.98
CA ALA A 23 6.28 -7.96 14.01
C ALA A 23 7.48 -8.32 14.92
N LEU A 24 7.29 -9.18 15.94
CA LEU A 24 8.30 -9.53 16.95
C LEU A 24 9.14 -10.76 16.63
N ASP A 25 8.80 -11.50 15.57
CA ASP A 25 9.48 -12.75 15.24
C ASP A 25 10.86 -12.49 14.61
N PRO A 26 11.93 -13.02 15.24
CA PRO A 26 13.31 -12.76 14.85
C PRO A 26 13.72 -13.43 13.53
N ASP A 27 13.01 -14.48 13.11
CA ASP A 27 13.35 -15.24 11.91
C ASP A 27 12.89 -14.53 10.64
N ARG A 28 12.21 -13.39 10.76
CA ARG A 28 11.50 -12.71 9.68
C ARG A 28 12.37 -11.87 8.75
N ARG A 29 13.40 -12.49 8.18
CA ARG A 29 14.39 -11.80 7.34
C ARG A 29 14.51 -12.37 5.93
N SER A 30 14.12 -13.62 5.69
CA SER A 30 14.10 -14.13 4.32
C SER A 30 12.85 -13.66 3.55
N PRO A 31 12.92 -13.51 2.22
CA PRO A 31 11.75 -13.20 1.39
C PRO A 31 10.58 -14.18 1.60
N HIS A 32 10.86 -15.46 1.86
CA HIS A 32 9.84 -16.48 2.08
C HIS A 32 9.09 -16.28 3.40
N GLU A 33 9.81 -16.02 4.49
CA GLU A 33 9.20 -15.76 5.81
C GLU A 33 8.39 -14.46 5.81
N VAL A 34 8.91 -13.43 5.15
CA VAL A 34 8.21 -12.16 4.94
C VAL A 34 6.91 -12.37 4.16
N ALA A 35 6.94 -13.11 3.05
CA ALA A 35 5.75 -13.42 2.26
C ALA A 35 4.72 -14.22 3.07
N GLY A 36 5.15 -15.24 3.81
CA GLY A 36 4.27 -16.05 4.65
C GLY A 36 3.62 -15.25 5.79
N ALA A 37 4.37 -14.32 6.41
CA ALA A 37 3.82 -13.42 7.42
C ALA A 37 2.76 -12.47 6.86
N LEU A 38 3.02 -11.88 5.69
CA LEU A 38 2.05 -11.02 5.00
C LEU A 38 0.80 -11.80 4.60
N GLU A 39 0.97 -13.00 4.05
CA GLU A 39 -0.14 -13.87 3.67
C GLU A 39 -1.02 -14.21 4.88
N THR A 40 -0.39 -14.61 5.99
CA THR A 40 -1.08 -14.92 7.25
C THR A 40 -1.92 -13.73 7.73
N MET A 41 -1.35 -12.52 7.71
CA MET A 41 -2.06 -11.29 8.08
C MET A 41 -3.21 -10.97 7.10
N VAL A 42 -2.94 -10.99 5.79
CA VAL A 42 -3.91 -10.59 4.75
C VAL A 42 -5.09 -11.56 4.68
N LEU A 43 -4.85 -12.85 4.85
CA LEU A 43 -5.89 -13.87 4.78
C LEU A 43 -6.73 -13.98 6.07
N HIS A 44 -6.28 -13.36 7.17
CA HIS A 44 -7.03 -13.28 8.41
C HIS A 44 -8.49 -12.84 8.18
N PRO A 45 -9.50 -13.49 8.78
CA PRO A 45 -10.92 -13.22 8.51
C PRO A 45 -11.35 -11.77 8.66
N ASP A 46 -10.71 -11.01 9.55
CA ASP A 46 -11.04 -9.61 9.83
C ASP A 46 -10.29 -8.60 8.94
N TYR A 47 -9.28 -9.02 8.16
CA TYR A 47 -8.56 -8.09 7.28
C TYR A 47 -9.53 -7.50 6.23
N PRO A 48 -9.68 -6.16 6.18
CA PRO A 48 -10.82 -5.54 5.51
C PRO A 48 -10.64 -5.42 3.99
N CYS A 49 -9.39 -5.40 3.51
CA CYS A 49 -9.07 -5.17 2.10
C CYS A 49 -9.33 -6.40 1.23
N LEU A 50 -10.46 -6.39 0.51
CA LEU A 50 -10.83 -7.47 -0.42
C LEU A 50 -9.86 -7.60 -1.60
N GLY A 51 -9.27 -6.48 -2.06
CA GLY A 51 -8.29 -6.48 -3.14
C GLY A 51 -7.05 -7.30 -2.77
N ALA A 52 -6.43 -6.95 -1.64
CA ALA A 52 -5.28 -7.69 -1.10
C ALA A 52 -5.60 -9.18 -0.89
N ARG A 53 -6.75 -9.51 -0.28
CA ARG A 53 -7.19 -10.91 -0.16
C ARG A 53 -7.27 -11.62 -1.51
N SER A 54 -7.83 -10.96 -2.53
CA SER A 54 -7.93 -11.54 -3.87
C SER A 54 -6.57 -11.75 -4.52
N VAL A 55 -5.61 -10.87 -4.26
CA VAL A 55 -4.24 -10.94 -4.80
C VAL A 55 -3.51 -12.15 -4.19
N PHE A 56 -3.56 -12.33 -2.87
CA PHE A 56 -2.92 -13.47 -2.20
C PHE A 56 -3.62 -14.80 -2.51
N ASN A 57 -4.96 -14.88 -2.45
CA ASN A 57 -5.70 -16.12 -2.78
C ASN A 57 -5.55 -16.61 -4.22
N ARG A 58 -5.01 -15.79 -5.12
CA ARG A 58 -4.79 -16.13 -6.54
C ARG A 58 -3.31 -16.20 -6.90
N ASP A 59 -2.41 -16.17 -5.93
CA ASP A 59 -0.96 -16.17 -6.12
C ASP A 59 -0.49 -15.03 -7.06
N ARG A 60 -1.04 -13.83 -6.88
CA ARG A 60 -0.73 -12.64 -7.70
C ARG A 60 -0.02 -11.52 -6.94
N ALA A 61 0.48 -11.82 -5.75
CA ALA A 61 1.38 -10.95 -5.00
C ALA A 61 2.83 -11.25 -5.40
N THR A 62 3.53 -10.28 -5.97
CA THR A 62 4.99 -10.34 -6.13
C THR A 62 5.63 -9.72 -4.90
N VAL A 63 6.10 -10.53 -3.97
CA VAL A 63 6.70 -10.06 -2.71
C VAL A 63 8.22 -9.96 -2.85
N VAL A 64 8.78 -8.80 -2.51
CA VAL A 64 10.22 -8.56 -2.43
C VAL A 64 10.59 -8.03 -1.05
N ALA A 65 11.62 -8.59 -0.44
CA ALA A 65 12.20 -8.08 0.81
C ALA A 65 13.48 -7.31 0.48
N LEU A 66 13.50 -6.02 0.79
CA LEU A 66 14.54 -5.06 0.43
C LEU A 66 15.05 -4.41 1.70
N GLY A 67 16.36 -4.39 2.00
CA GLY A 67 16.91 -3.99 3.30
C GLY A 67 16.26 -2.76 3.99
N GLU A 68 16.89 -1.59 3.89
CA GLU A 68 16.40 -0.35 4.52
C GLU A 68 15.77 0.58 3.48
N MET A 69 14.59 1.14 3.79
CA MET A 69 13.88 2.12 2.95
C MET A 69 14.74 3.33 2.65
N ALA A 70 14.54 3.93 1.49
CA ALA A 70 15.19 5.17 1.07
C ALA A 70 16.74 5.09 1.04
N THR A 71 17.27 3.89 0.78
CA THR A 71 18.70 3.66 0.49
C THR A 71 18.89 3.36 -0.99
N GLU A 72 20.04 3.78 -1.56
CA GLU A 72 20.36 3.57 -2.98
C GLU A 72 20.24 2.09 -3.39
N GLY A 73 20.74 1.17 -2.56
CA GLY A 73 20.69 -0.27 -2.83
C GLY A 73 19.27 -0.84 -2.84
N ALA A 74 18.43 -0.48 -1.85
CA ALA A 74 17.04 -0.93 -1.82
C ALA A 74 16.22 -0.31 -2.98
N THR A 75 16.46 0.97 -3.28
CA THR A 75 15.81 1.67 -4.39
C THR A 75 16.12 1.03 -5.73
N ALA A 76 17.39 0.70 -6.01
CA ALA A 76 17.77 0.05 -7.27
C ALA A 76 17.08 -1.31 -7.45
N LEU A 77 17.05 -2.13 -6.39
CA LEU A 77 16.36 -3.43 -6.41
C LEU A 77 14.84 -3.27 -6.57
N LEU A 78 14.24 -2.26 -5.93
CA LEU A 78 12.82 -1.95 -6.07
C LEU A 78 12.50 -1.50 -7.50
N TYR A 79 13.33 -0.64 -8.09
CA TYR A 79 13.18 -0.17 -9.46
C TYR A 79 13.17 -1.33 -10.45
N ASP A 80 14.15 -2.24 -10.35
CA ASP A 80 14.22 -3.44 -11.20
C ASP A 80 12.97 -4.32 -11.05
N ALA A 81 12.51 -4.52 -9.82
CA ALA A 81 11.32 -5.30 -9.53
C ALA A 81 10.05 -4.65 -10.09
N LEU A 82 9.91 -3.31 -10.00
CA LEU A 82 8.80 -2.56 -10.59
C LEU A 82 8.83 -2.56 -12.12
N CYS A 83 10.02 -2.46 -12.72
CA CYS A 83 10.19 -2.59 -14.17
C CYS A 83 9.72 -3.97 -14.66
N ALA A 84 10.14 -5.04 -13.97
CA ALA A 84 9.71 -6.40 -14.30
C ALA A 84 8.21 -6.59 -14.07
N PHE A 85 7.69 -6.13 -12.92
CA PHE A 85 6.29 -6.28 -12.58
C PHE A 85 5.36 -5.54 -13.56
N GLY A 86 5.66 -4.29 -13.92
CA GLY A 86 4.86 -3.52 -14.88
C GLY A 86 4.85 -4.14 -16.29
N ARG A 87 5.96 -4.73 -16.72
CA ARG A 87 6.10 -5.37 -18.03
C ARG A 87 5.44 -6.75 -18.08
N ASP A 88 5.62 -7.57 -17.05
CA ASP A 88 5.34 -9.00 -17.10
C ASP A 88 3.95 -9.36 -16.53
N THR A 89 3.28 -8.43 -15.83
CA THR A 89 1.96 -8.67 -15.22
C THR A 89 0.84 -8.66 -16.27
N ASP A 90 0.11 -9.78 -16.38
CA ASP A 90 -1.15 -9.85 -17.13
C ASP A 90 -2.27 -9.06 -16.43
N GLN A 91 -2.59 -7.88 -16.93
CA GLN A 91 -3.64 -7.02 -16.37
C GLN A 91 -5.04 -7.63 -16.55
N GLY A 92 -5.25 -8.50 -17.54
CA GLY A 92 -6.53 -9.16 -17.81
C GLY A 92 -6.92 -10.22 -16.77
N ALA A 93 -5.94 -10.75 -16.02
CA ALA A 93 -6.17 -11.78 -14.99
C ALA A 93 -6.72 -11.23 -13.64
N GLY A 94 -6.99 -9.92 -13.56
CA GLY A 94 -7.55 -9.24 -12.39
C GLY A 94 -6.51 -8.48 -11.56
N PHE A 95 -6.72 -8.38 -10.24
CA PHE A 95 -5.78 -7.67 -9.36
C PHE A 95 -4.44 -8.39 -9.24
N ALA A 96 -3.37 -7.60 -9.23
CA ALA A 96 -2.00 -8.01 -8.94
C ALA A 96 -1.28 -6.85 -8.27
N SER A 97 -0.37 -7.18 -7.35
CA SER A 97 0.39 -6.19 -6.59
C SER A 97 1.85 -6.62 -6.49
N LEU A 98 2.76 -5.65 -6.58
CA LEU A 98 4.11 -5.80 -6.06
C LEU A 98 4.12 -5.31 -4.60
N VAL A 99 4.67 -6.12 -3.71
CA VAL A 99 4.72 -5.86 -2.27
C VAL A 99 6.18 -5.79 -1.85
N ALA A 100 6.67 -4.57 -1.66
CA ALA A 100 8.02 -4.30 -1.19
C ALA A 100 8.04 -4.16 0.33
N VAL A 101 8.81 -5.00 1.01
CA VAL A 101 8.90 -5.05 2.47
C VAL A 101 10.31 -4.71 2.90
N PHE A 102 10.44 -3.91 3.95
CA PHE A 102 11.71 -3.36 4.38
C PHE A 102 12.11 -3.83 5.80
N PRO A 103 12.67 -5.03 5.95
CA PRO A 103 12.92 -5.65 7.25
C PRO A 103 13.93 -4.90 8.12
N ASP A 104 14.84 -4.13 7.52
CA ASP A 104 15.85 -3.37 8.27
C ASP A 104 15.39 -1.95 8.59
N THR A 105 14.16 -1.57 8.21
CA THR A 105 13.61 -0.23 8.48
C THR A 105 12.87 -0.20 9.81
N VAL A 106 13.24 0.74 10.67
CA VAL A 106 12.52 1.02 11.92
C VAL A 106 11.63 2.24 11.74
N VAL A 107 10.36 2.11 12.14
CA VAL A 107 9.35 3.16 12.00
C VAL A 107 8.73 3.44 13.37
N ASP A 108 9.07 4.61 13.92
CA ASP A 108 8.61 5.02 15.25
C ASP A 108 7.31 5.84 15.23
N SER A 109 6.89 6.33 14.06
CA SER A 109 5.66 7.11 13.90
C SER A 109 5.14 7.11 12.46
N GLU A 110 3.86 7.46 12.28
CA GLU A 110 3.26 7.63 10.96
C GLU A 110 3.94 8.73 10.13
N THR A 111 4.37 9.83 10.77
CA THR A 111 5.10 10.91 10.07
C THR A 111 6.49 10.47 9.64
N ALA A 112 7.21 9.70 10.46
CA ALA A 112 8.50 9.14 10.07
C ALA A 112 8.37 8.19 8.87
N PHE A 113 7.35 7.33 8.87
CA PHE A 113 7.06 6.47 7.72
C PHE A 113 6.69 7.27 6.47
N GLU A 114 5.85 8.29 6.60
CA GLU A 114 5.47 9.17 5.49
C GLU A 114 6.71 9.81 4.86
N SER A 115 7.64 10.34 5.66
CA SER A 115 8.90 10.90 5.16
C SER A 115 9.73 9.86 4.40
N LEU A 116 9.86 8.63 4.92
CA LEU A 116 10.59 7.55 4.26
C LEU A 116 9.91 7.10 2.96
N LEU A 117 8.58 6.99 2.94
CA LEU A 117 7.80 6.66 1.75
C LEU A 117 8.06 7.69 0.66
N TRP A 118 7.89 8.97 0.96
CA TRP A 118 8.08 10.03 -0.04
C TRP A 118 9.52 10.11 -0.53
N ARG A 119 10.51 9.93 0.35
CA ARG A 119 11.92 9.84 -0.05
C ARG A 119 12.19 8.62 -0.94
N GLN A 120 11.56 7.49 -0.66
CA GLN A 120 11.67 6.28 -1.50
C GLN A 120 11.08 6.49 -2.90
N LEU A 121 9.94 7.19 -3.01
CA LEU A 121 9.32 7.54 -4.29
C LEU A 121 10.16 8.56 -5.07
N GLU A 122 10.73 9.56 -4.39
CA GLU A 122 11.67 10.52 -4.97
C GLU A 122 12.89 9.81 -5.56
N GLN A 123 13.55 8.93 -4.81
CA GLN A 123 14.71 8.19 -5.32
C GLN A 123 14.38 7.26 -6.48
N LEU A 124 13.17 6.67 -6.50
CA LEU A 124 12.70 5.88 -7.64
C LEU A 124 12.54 6.75 -8.89
N HIS A 125 11.99 7.96 -8.73
CA HIS A 125 11.84 8.92 -9.82
C HIS A 125 13.20 9.43 -10.31
N GLU A 126 14.12 9.79 -9.41
CA GLU A 126 15.49 10.19 -9.75
C GLU A 126 16.26 9.11 -10.54
N ALA A 127 15.99 7.83 -10.25
CA ALA A 127 16.59 6.70 -10.95
C ALA A 127 15.90 6.38 -12.30
N ASP A 128 14.66 6.83 -12.49
CA ASP A 128 13.89 6.50 -13.68
C ASP A 128 14.32 7.35 -14.88
N GLN A 129 14.53 6.68 -16.01
CA GLN A 129 14.88 7.31 -17.28
C GLN A 129 13.72 7.27 -18.28
N GLN A 130 12.58 6.69 -17.88
CA GLN A 130 11.37 6.67 -18.68
C GLN A 130 10.51 7.90 -18.40
N PRO A 131 9.77 8.40 -19.40
CA PRO A 131 8.79 9.45 -19.15
C PRO A 131 7.70 8.97 -18.19
N TRP A 132 7.13 9.90 -17.45
CA TRP A 132 5.93 9.66 -16.66
C TRP A 132 4.81 9.09 -17.54
N SER A 133 3.98 8.22 -16.97
CA SER A 133 2.87 7.62 -17.73
C SER A 133 1.92 8.71 -18.26
N PRO A 134 1.58 8.73 -19.56
CA PRO A 134 0.75 9.79 -20.14
C PRO A 134 -0.73 9.73 -19.72
N HIS A 135 -1.11 8.75 -18.90
CA HIS A 135 -2.47 8.52 -18.44
C HIS A 135 -2.80 9.18 -17.10
N VAL A 136 -1.79 9.70 -16.39
CA VAL A 136 -1.90 10.26 -15.04
C VAL A 136 -1.05 11.53 -14.94
N SER A 137 -1.37 12.38 -13.96
CA SER A 137 -0.56 13.57 -13.65
C SER A 137 0.70 13.18 -12.87
N ASP A 138 1.77 13.93 -13.07
CA ASP A 138 2.99 13.97 -12.25
C ASP A 138 2.85 14.91 -11.03
N ASP A 139 2.00 15.94 -11.12
CA ASP A 139 1.68 16.83 -9.98
C ASP A 139 0.94 16.10 -8.84
N PRO A 140 1.56 15.93 -7.64
CA PRO A 140 0.91 15.28 -6.51
C PRO A 140 -0.28 16.04 -5.92
N ALA A 141 -0.50 17.30 -6.28
CA ALA A 141 -1.70 18.05 -5.91
C ALA A 141 -2.88 17.82 -6.87
N ASN A 142 -2.63 17.26 -8.06
CA ASN A 142 -3.65 17.03 -9.07
C ASN A 142 -4.58 15.86 -8.68
N PRO A 143 -5.92 16.00 -8.81
CA PRO A 143 -6.87 14.90 -8.59
C PRO A 143 -6.67 13.66 -9.48
N HIS A 144 -5.93 13.80 -10.58
CA HIS A 144 -5.57 12.73 -11.51
C HIS A 144 -4.11 12.26 -11.38
N PHE A 145 -3.43 12.66 -10.30
CA PHE A 145 -2.11 12.13 -9.95
C PHE A 145 -2.13 10.61 -9.75
N ALA A 146 -1.09 9.94 -10.20
CA ALA A 146 -0.69 8.64 -9.68
C ALA A 146 0.80 8.47 -9.87
N PHE A 147 1.49 7.85 -8.91
CA PHE A 147 2.94 7.65 -9.01
C PHE A 147 3.30 6.81 -10.25
N SER A 148 4.19 7.33 -11.09
CA SER A 148 4.69 6.60 -12.25
C SER A 148 6.16 6.27 -12.13
N VAL A 149 6.50 5.05 -12.53
CA VAL A 149 7.88 4.61 -12.70
C VAL A 149 7.95 3.58 -13.83
N ALA A 150 9.01 3.63 -14.62
CA ALA A 150 9.20 2.85 -15.83
C ALA A 150 8.01 2.97 -16.81
N GLY A 151 7.44 4.17 -16.93
CA GLY A 151 6.27 4.47 -17.76
C GLY A 151 4.95 3.82 -17.29
N THR A 152 4.96 3.14 -16.14
CA THR A 152 3.78 2.47 -15.56
C THR A 152 3.26 3.29 -14.38
N ALA A 153 1.94 3.48 -14.30
CA ALA A 153 1.29 4.18 -13.19
C ALA A 153 0.84 3.19 -12.09
N TYR A 154 1.07 3.56 -10.83
CA TYR A 154 0.79 2.75 -9.67
C TYR A 154 -0.01 3.52 -8.61
N PHE A 155 -1.02 2.86 -8.04
CA PHE A 155 -1.59 3.27 -6.76
C PHE A 155 -0.76 2.67 -5.62
N VAL A 156 -0.06 3.54 -4.89
CA VAL A 156 0.85 3.17 -3.81
C VAL A 156 0.11 3.10 -2.48
N VAL A 157 0.30 2.00 -1.75
CA VAL A 157 -0.25 1.78 -0.42
C VAL A 157 0.89 1.52 0.56
N GLY A 158 1.09 2.49 1.45
CA GLY A 158 1.98 2.38 2.60
C GLY A 158 1.28 1.70 3.78
N LEU A 159 2.04 0.84 4.45
CA LEU A 159 1.65 0.08 5.63
C LEU A 159 2.87 -0.01 6.56
N HIS A 160 2.67 0.08 7.87
CA HIS A 160 3.77 -0.04 8.83
C HIS A 160 3.29 -0.42 10.24
N PRO A 161 4.16 -0.95 11.12
CA PRO A 161 3.75 -1.43 12.46
C PRO A 161 3.14 -0.34 13.35
N ALA A 162 3.63 0.89 13.24
CA ALA A 162 3.20 2.04 14.04
C ALA A 162 1.92 2.73 13.55
N ALA A 163 1.20 2.16 12.57
CA ALA A 163 0.01 2.80 12.02
C ALA A 163 -1.10 2.94 13.08
N SER A 164 -1.81 4.06 13.06
CA SER A 164 -2.96 4.30 13.96
C SER A 164 -4.12 3.35 13.65
N ARG A 165 -4.37 3.09 12.35
CA ARG A 165 -5.42 2.19 11.87
C ARG A 165 -4.92 0.74 11.81
N ILE A 166 -5.68 -0.18 12.38
CA ILE A 166 -5.39 -1.63 12.35
C ILE A 166 -5.28 -2.12 10.90
N ALA A 167 -6.16 -1.66 10.00
CA ALA A 167 -6.13 -2.00 8.57
C ALA A 167 -4.85 -1.56 7.84
N ARG A 168 -4.06 -0.64 8.42
CA ARG A 168 -2.79 -0.13 7.90
C ARG A 168 -1.56 -0.69 8.63
N ARG A 169 -1.76 -1.49 9.68
CA ARG A 169 -0.67 -2.17 10.37
C ARG A 169 -0.16 -3.34 9.54
N THR A 170 1.15 -3.48 9.51
CA THR A 170 1.87 -4.63 8.94
C THR A 170 2.99 -5.02 9.88
N PRO A 171 3.49 -6.27 9.80
CA PRO A 171 4.59 -6.72 10.64
C PRO A 171 5.89 -5.91 10.44
N LEU A 172 6.10 -5.41 9.22
CA LEU A 172 7.28 -4.67 8.79
C LEU A 172 6.85 -3.52 7.87
N PRO A 173 7.61 -2.41 7.79
CA PRO A 173 7.34 -1.35 6.83
C PRO A 173 7.20 -1.90 5.42
N THR A 174 6.10 -1.56 4.75
CA THR A 174 5.70 -2.17 3.49
C THR A 174 5.12 -1.11 2.54
N LEU A 175 5.56 -1.16 1.28
CA LEU A 175 4.96 -0.43 0.17
C LEU A 175 4.32 -1.42 -0.80
N VAL A 176 3.04 -1.24 -1.09
CA VAL A 176 2.31 -2.04 -2.07
C VAL A 176 2.06 -1.19 -3.31
N PHE A 177 2.54 -1.65 -4.45
CA PHE A 177 2.35 -1.03 -5.75
C PHE A 177 1.29 -1.82 -6.53
N ASN A 178 0.13 -1.18 -6.73
CA ASN A 178 -0.96 -1.76 -7.51
C ASN A 178 -1.02 -1.06 -8.87
N LEU A 179 -1.18 -1.80 -9.97
CA LEU A 179 -1.32 -1.16 -11.29
C LEU A 179 -2.55 -0.26 -11.30
N HIS A 180 -2.38 1.02 -11.63
CA HIS A 180 -3.46 2.00 -11.62
C HIS A 180 -4.62 1.58 -12.55
N GLN A 181 -4.28 1.01 -13.72
CA GLN A 181 -5.25 0.53 -14.71
C GLN A 181 -6.26 -0.49 -14.16
N GLN A 182 -5.86 -1.31 -13.16
CA GLN A 182 -6.77 -2.29 -12.55
C GLN A 182 -7.96 -1.61 -11.84
N PHE A 183 -7.77 -0.40 -11.31
CA PHE A 183 -8.84 0.38 -10.70
C PHE A 183 -9.73 1.05 -11.73
N GLU A 184 -9.16 1.53 -12.84
CA GLU A 184 -9.93 2.04 -13.99
C GLU A 184 -10.86 0.97 -14.56
N ASP A 185 -10.34 -0.24 -14.79
CA ASP A 185 -11.13 -1.37 -15.29
C ASP A 185 -12.24 -1.78 -14.30
N LEU A 186 -11.95 -1.73 -13.00
CA LEU A 186 -12.93 -2.03 -11.96
C LEU A 186 -14.07 -0.99 -11.95
N ARG A 187 -13.74 0.30 -12.11
CA ARG A 187 -14.71 1.40 -12.23
C ARG A 187 -15.57 1.26 -13.48
N ALA A 188 -14.95 1.00 -14.63
CA ALA A 188 -15.65 0.77 -15.89
C ALA A 188 -16.63 -0.42 -15.84
N SER A 189 -16.35 -1.41 -14.97
CA SER A 189 -17.21 -2.57 -14.77
C SER A 189 -18.33 -2.41 -13.72
N GLU A 190 -18.50 -1.22 -13.13
CA GLU A 190 -19.48 -0.91 -12.05
C GLU A 190 -19.34 -1.77 -10.78
N ARG A 191 -18.27 -2.57 -10.67
CA ARG A 191 -17.99 -3.43 -9.50
C ARG A 191 -17.31 -2.67 -8.37
N PHE A 192 -16.76 -1.49 -8.67
CA PHE A 192 -16.00 -0.68 -7.72
C PHE A 192 -16.83 -0.26 -6.50
N GLU A 193 -18.05 0.24 -6.70
CA GLU A 193 -18.89 0.74 -5.61
C GLU A 193 -19.21 -0.37 -4.59
N ARG A 194 -19.61 -1.55 -5.09
CA ARG A 194 -19.90 -2.71 -4.23
C ARG A 194 -18.68 -3.16 -3.43
N MET A 195 -17.50 -3.16 -4.05
CA MET A 195 -16.24 -3.50 -3.39
C MET A 195 -15.91 -2.48 -2.30
N ARG A 196 -15.95 -1.19 -2.64
CA ARG A 196 -15.72 -0.06 -1.73
C ARG A 196 -16.64 -0.13 -0.51
N ASP A 197 -17.94 -0.29 -0.72
CA ASP A 197 -18.92 -0.31 0.37
C ASP A 197 -18.72 -1.53 1.28
N THR A 198 -18.27 -2.65 0.73
CA THR A 198 -17.90 -3.83 1.52
C THR A 198 -16.62 -3.59 2.32
N ILE A 199 -15.59 -2.98 1.72
CA ILE A 199 -14.35 -2.62 2.43
C ILE A 199 -14.67 -1.65 3.57
N ARG A 200 -15.46 -0.60 3.33
CA ARG A 200 -15.89 0.37 4.35
C ARG A 200 -16.61 -0.30 5.51
N ARG A 201 -17.56 -1.20 5.24
CA ARG A 201 -18.25 -1.96 6.30
C ARG A 201 -17.31 -2.82 7.12
N ARG A 202 -16.33 -3.49 6.48
CA ARG A 202 -15.34 -4.33 7.16
C ARG A 202 -14.36 -3.49 7.99
N ASP A 203 -13.93 -2.34 7.48
CA ASP A 203 -13.07 -1.39 8.20
C ASP A 203 -13.77 -0.86 9.45
N THR A 204 -15.04 -0.44 9.35
CA THR A 204 -15.85 -0.05 10.51
C THR A 204 -16.03 -1.19 11.51
N ALA A 205 -16.23 -2.43 11.05
CA ALA A 205 -16.33 -3.59 11.94
C ALA A 205 -15.02 -3.91 12.66
N LEU A 206 -13.88 -3.69 12.00
CA LEU A 206 -12.55 -3.95 12.56
C LEU A 206 -12.14 -2.88 13.59
N GLN A 207 -12.42 -1.61 13.30
CA GLN A 207 -11.80 -0.50 14.05
C GLN A 207 -12.71 0.71 14.28
N GLY A 208 -14.03 0.55 14.13
CA GLY A 208 -15.04 1.48 14.62
C GLY A 208 -15.52 2.54 13.62
N ASP A 209 -14.69 2.95 12.67
CA ASP A 209 -15.01 3.99 11.69
C ASP A 209 -14.43 3.66 10.30
N VAL A 210 -14.88 4.38 9.28
CA VAL A 210 -14.34 4.29 7.92
C VAL A 210 -13.08 5.15 7.81
N ASN A 211 -12.04 4.64 7.15
CA ASN A 211 -10.84 5.41 6.86
C ASN A 211 -11.16 6.75 6.17
N PRO A 212 -10.93 7.91 6.83
CA PRO A 212 -11.26 9.22 6.29
C PRO A 212 -10.44 9.56 5.05
N MET A 213 -9.31 8.89 4.84
CA MET A 213 -8.44 9.11 3.69
C MET A 213 -8.92 8.41 2.42
N VAL A 214 -9.85 7.46 2.51
CA VAL A 214 -10.41 6.77 1.33
C VAL A 214 -11.55 7.61 0.76
N ALA A 215 -11.18 8.77 0.21
CA ALA A 215 -12.06 9.62 -0.58
C ALA A 215 -12.52 8.87 -1.84
N ASP A 216 -13.68 9.26 -2.37
CA ASP A 216 -14.10 8.78 -3.68
C ASP A 216 -13.12 9.32 -4.75
N HIS A 217 -12.80 8.49 -5.74
CA HIS A 217 -11.80 8.81 -6.76
C HIS A 217 -12.12 10.12 -7.48
N GLY A 218 -11.09 10.93 -7.75
CA GLY A 218 -11.21 12.23 -8.41
C GLY A 218 -11.71 13.37 -7.50
N ALA A 219 -12.10 13.11 -6.25
CA ALA A 219 -12.47 14.17 -5.30
C ALA A 219 -11.25 14.90 -4.72
N GLY A 220 -10.06 14.31 -4.83
CA GLY A 220 -8.77 14.86 -4.43
C GLY A 220 -7.64 13.93 -4.83
N SER A 221 -6.41 14.42 -4.80
CA SER A 221 -5.23 13.62 -5.15
C SER A 221 -5.09 12.37 -4.28
N GLU A 222 -4.79 11.24 -4.92
CA GLU A 222 -4.49 9.99 -4.21
C GLU A 222 -3.17 10.02 -3.44
N ALA A 223 -2.27 10.98 -3.71
CA ALA A 223 -1.03 11.19 -2.96
C ALA A 223 -1.29 11.25 -1.44
N ARG A 224 -2.40 11.87 -1.04
CA ARG A 224 -2.83 12.00 0.36
C ARG A 224 -3.04 10.65 1.06
N GLN A 225 -3.28 9.59 0.29
CA GLN A 225 -3.64 8.27 0.80
C GLN A 225 -2.44 7.32 0.92
N TYR A 226 -1.29 7.69 0.33
CA TYR A 226 -0.16 6.78 0.16
C TYR A 226 0.44 6.35 1.51
N SER A 227 0.69 7.27 2.45
CA SER A 227 1.26 6.93 3.76
C SER A 227 0.32 6.15 4.67
N GLY A 228 -1.00 6.20 4.39
CA GLY A 228 -2.03 5.61 5.26
C GLY A 228 -2.34 6.41 6.53
N ARG A 229 -1.64 7.54 6.75
CA ARG A 229 -1.86 8.48 7.85
C ARG A 229 -3.04 9.40 7.56
N GLU A 230 -3.79 9.79 8.59
CA GLU A 230 -4.75 10.90 8.47
C GLU A 230 -4.02 12.24 8.35
N VAL A 231 -4.30 12.99 7.28
CA VAL A 231 -3.64 14.28 7.00
C VAL A 231 -4.65 15.43 6.99
N PRO A 232 -4.26 16.63 7.46
CA PRO A 232 -5.15 17.79 7.50
C PRO A 232 -5.48 18.28 6.08
N THR A 233 -6.55 19.07 5.94
CA THR A 233 -7.05 19.53 4.62
C THR A 233 -6.01 20.31 3.81
N ASP A 234 -5.12 21.03 4.47
CA ASP A 234 -4.04 21.84 3.89
C ASP A 234 -2.74 21.05 3.65
N TRP A 235 -2.75 19.73 3.85
CA TRP A 235 -1.59 18.89 3.57
C TRP A 235 -1.18 18.95 2.09
N THR A 236 0.12 19.01 1.87
CA THR A 236 0.79 18.94 0.56
C THR A 236 1.79 17.80 0.55
N ALA A 237 1.99 17.17 -0.61
CA ALA A 237 3.02 16.16 -0.77
C ALA A 237 4.41 16.76 -0.44
N PRO A 238 5.29 16.04 0.29
CA PRO A 238 6.64 16.52 0.60
C PRO A 238 7.56 16.65 -0.62
N VAL A 239 7.23 15.98 -1.71
CA VAL A 239 8.00 15.89 -2.96
C VAL A 239 7.08 16.31 -4.11
N SER A 240 7.63 17.01 -5.10
CA SER A 240 6.99 17.25 -6.41
C SER A 240 7.76 16.46 -7.46
N PHE A 241 7.05 15.94 -8.46
CA PHE A 241 7.62 15.22 -9.60
C PHE A 241 7.43 16.00 -10.91
N ASP A 242 6.93 17.22 -10.84
CA ASP A 242 6.65 18.03 -12.02
C ASP A 242 7.95 18.35 -12.75
N GLU A 243 8.02 18.02 -14.03
CA GLU A 243 9.17 18.38 -14.88
C GLU A 243 9.26 19.90 -15.17
N GLU A 244 8.39 20.74 -14.60
CA GLU A 244 8.50 22.20 -14.65
C GLU A 244 9.57 22.75 -13.68
N ASN A 245 10.83 22.32 -13.88
CA ASN A 245 12.04 23.16 -13.76
C ASN A 245 13.31 22.38 -14.14
N PRO A 246 13.89 22.56 -15.33
CA PRO A 246 15.33 22.40 -15.53
C PRO A 246 16.16 23.47 -14.79
#